data_AF-A0A0A2DTY7-F1
#
_entry.id   AF-A0A0A2DTY7-F1
#
_cell.length_a   1.000
_cell.length_b   1.000
_cell.length_c   1.000
_cell.angle_alpha   90.00
_cell.angle_beta   90.00
_cell.angle_gamma   90.00
#
_symmetry.space_group_name_H-M   'P 1'
#
loop_
_entity.id
_entity.type
_entity.pdbx_description
1 polymer ?
#
loop_
_entity_poly.entity_id
_entity_poly.type
_entity_poly.pdbx_seq_one_letter_code
_entity_poly.pdbx_strand_id
1 'polypeptide(L)'
;MKYKLMAIDVDGTLVNDSGELTELTRVALLRAQEEFGIRLIIASGRPLAGLRGIAQELQLERYSGYLMPFNGGEVYNCRLANPIAQASLGSETIASLYDLAQEHGLNILTYTSEDEIISECIDDPYLQLEVGITGMKPRQVVDFVAANPSSRPKCLIVGPSERIEALEPIAQERLAGRVNVFRSHPSFLELVPWGVHKASSISQLVDRLGYTAEELIAVGDSFNDLEMIQYAGLGVAMANAKEAIKSCAEYVTLSNNEDGIAHLLNKYIFTPREDVPYTIEEINSIVPGTLMDSLGIRCTAISRGYVEGTMPVDKRTRQPMGILHGGANLAFAETMAGLGSVALLEEGEIQVGMQVSGNHISSAIEGDMMRAEARIMHQGRSTHLWSVEIYSLKSGKLIHTARILNSILKRR
;
A
#
# COMPACT_ATOMS: atom_id res chain seq x y z
N MET A 1 -8.80 -12.45 -2.69
CA MET A 1 -8.13 -11.14 -2.77
C MET A 1 -7.08 -11.16 -3.86
N LYS A 2 -7.19 -10.27 -4.85
CA LYS A 2 -6.33 -10.18 -6.04
C LYS A 2 -4.89 -9.75 -5.70
N TYR A 3 -4.71 -8.70 -4.91
CA TYR A 3 -3.40 -8.14 -4.61
C TYR A 3 -2.77 -8.75 -3.35
N LYS A 4 -1.46 -8.98 -3.39
CA LYS A 4 -0.65 -9.61 -2.31
C LYS A 4 0.52 -8.75 -1.87
N LEU A 5 1.02 -7.91 -2.77
CA LEU A 5 2.16 -7.05 -2.56
C LEU A 5 1.79 -5.59 -2.88
N MET A 6 2.43 -4.66 -2.18
CA MET A 6 2.31 -3.24 -2.48
C MET A 6 3.69 -2.57 -2.39
N ALA A 7 4.21 -2.13 -3.54
CA ALA A 7 5.41 -1.33 -3.66
C ALA A 7 5.05 0.16 -3.59
N ILE A 8 5.72 0.90 -2.71
CA ILE A 8 5.40 2.29 -2.42
C ILE A 8 6.69 3.10 -2.42
N ASP A 9 6.75 4.13 -3.24
CA ASP A 9 7.77 5.17 -3.12
C ASP A 9 7.60 6.00 -1.82
N VAL A 10 8.66 6.69 -1.40
CA VAL A 10 8.64 7.49 -0.17
C VAL A 10 8.33 8.95 -0.45
N ASP A 11 9.23 9.66 -1.11
CA ASP A 11 9.24 11.11 -1.24
C ASP A 11 8.23 11.58 -2.29
N GLY A 12 7.23 12.37 -1.90
CA GLY A 12 6.12 12.75 -2.80
C GLY A 12 5.05 11.66 -2.96
N THR A 13 5.17 10.54 -2.23
CA THR A 13 4.24 9.41 -2.31
C THR A 13 3.73 8.97 -0.93
N LEU A 14 4.59 8.38 -0.10
CA LEU A 14 4.23 7.87 1.23
C LEU A 14 4.18 8.97 2.29
N VAL A 15 5.11 9.92 2.22
CA VAL A 15 5.19 11.04 3.15
C VAL A 15 4.65 12.32 2.51
N ASN A 16 4.06 13.17 3.34
CA ASN A 16 3.61 14.51 2.93
C ASN A 16 4.81 15.44 2.69
N ASP A 17 4.55 16.69 2.29
CA ASP A 17 5.62 17.66 1.98
C ASP A 17 6.45 18.07 3.21
N SER A 18 5.97 17.78 4.43
CA SER A 18 6.72 17.93 5.68
C SER A 18 7.62 16.73 5.98
N GLY A 19 7.63 15.70 5.13
CA GLY A 19 8.37 14.46 5.34
C GLY A 19 7.74 13.52 6.38
N GLU A 20 6.47 13.74 6.74
CA GLU A 20 5.76 12.98 7.77
C GLU A 20 4.87 11.90 7.14
N LEU A 21 4.86 10.71 7.75
CA LEU A 21 3.86 9.69 7.48
C LEU A 21 2.58 10.05 8.24
N THR A 22 1.52 10.41 7.51
CA THR A 22 0.26 10.80 8.14
C THR A 22 -0.38 9.64 8.88
N GLU A 23 -1.12 9.95 9.96
CA GLU A 23 -1.80 8.93 10.76
C GLU A 23 -2.83 8.13 9.94
N LEU A 24 -3.54 8.79 9.02
CA LEU A 24 -4.54 8.13 8.18
C LEU A 24 -3.88 7.10 7.24
N THR A 25 -2.78 7.49 6.59
CA THR A 25 -2.01 6.60 5.71
C THR A 25 -1.37 5.45 6.51
N ARG A 26 -0.81 5.75 7.68
CA ARG A 26 -0.23 4.74 8.59
C ARG A 26 -1.26 3.70 9.03
N VAL A 27 -2.43 4.13 9.50
CA VAL A 27 -3.51 3.23 9.93
C VAL A 27 -4.02 2.39 8.76
N ALA A 28 -4.18 2.98 7.58
CA ALA A 28 -4.60 2.24 6.39
C ALA A 28 -3.58 1.16 6.01
N LEU A 29 -2.29 1.47 5.97
CA LEU A 29 -1.24 0.50 5.63
C LEU A 29 -1.12 -0.62 6.67
N LEU A 30 -1.24 -0.31 7.96
CA LEU A 30 -1.28 -1.34 9.01
C LEU A 30 -2.49 -2.25 8.86
N ARG A 31 -3.67 -1.69 8.57
CA ARG A 31 -4.89 -2.45 8.30
C ARG A 31 -4.73 -3.36 7.08
N ALA A 32 -4.14 -2.86 5.99
CA ALA A 32 -3.85 -3.63 4.79
C ALA A 32 -2.94 -4.84 5.07
N GLN A 33 -1.95 -4.67 5.94
CA GLN A 33 -1.09 -5.76 6.38
C GLN A 33 -1.82 -6.76 7.30
N GLU A 34 -2.56 -6.26 8.30
CA GLU A 34 -3.16 -7.08 9.36
C GLU A 34 -4.42 -7.83 8.93
N GLU A 35 -5.37 -7.14 8.31
CA GLU A 35 -6.67 -7.72 7.94
C GLU A 35 -6.64 -8.43 6.60
N PHE A 36 -5.74 -8.00 5.70
CA PHE A 36 -5.76 -8.41 4.30
C PHE A 36 -4.48 -9.15 3.86
N GLY A 37 -3.45 -9.18 4.71
CA GLY A 37 -2.22 -9.93 4.47
C GLY A 37 -1.35 -9.37 3.34
N ILE A 38 -1.52 -8.09 2.99
CA ILE A 38 -0.67 -7.42 2.00
C ILE A 38 0.71 -7.22 2.59
N ARG A 39 1.77 -7.62 1.87
CA ARG A 39 3.14 -7.32 2.27
C ARG A 39 3.62 -6.04 1.59
N LEU A 40 4.14 -5.11 2.37
CA LEU A 40 4.63 -3.82 1.88
C LEU A 40 6.09 -3.91 1.43
N ILE A 41 6.41 -3.19 0.36
CA ILE A 41 7.75 -3.00 -0.18
C ILE A 41 7.97 -1.47 -0.24
N ILE A 42 8.79 -0.93 0.65
CA ILE A 42 9.12 0.51 0.65
C ILE A 42 10.35 0.72 -0.22
N ALA A 43 10.18 1.37 -1.37
CA ALA A 43 11.21 1.51 -2.40
C ALA A 43 11.63 2.97 -2.59
N SER A 44 12.89 3.31 -2.28
CA SER A 44 13.35 4.69 -2.25
C SER A 44 14.80 4.84 -2.66
N GLY A 45 15.19 6.01 -3.15
CA GLY A 45 16.59 6.39 -3.34
C GLY A 45 17.35 6.59 -2.03
N ARG A 46 16.63 6.79 -0.91
CA ARG A 46 17.21 6.98 0.42
C ARG A 46 18.09 5.78 0.84
N PRO A 47 19.12 6.01 1.67
CA PRO A 47 19.88 4.95 2.31
C PRO A 47 19.01 4.20 3.34
N LEU A 48 19.47 3.01 3.76
CA LEU A 48 18.75 2.19 4.74
C LEU A 48 18.42 2.96 6.02
N ALA A 49 19.34 3.78 6.53
CA ALA A 49 19.13 4.65 7.69
C ALA A 49 17.86 5.51 7.58
N GLY A 50 17.64 6.12 6.41
CA GLY A 50 16.52 7.01 6.13
C GLY A 50 15.16 6.32 6.01
N LEU A 51 15.14 4.98 6.03
CA LEU A 51 13.92 4.17 5.95
C LEU A 51 13.56 3.48 7.26
N ARG A 52 14.47 3.47 8.26
CA ARG A 52 14.24 2.73 9.52
C ARG A 52 13.04 3.26 10.32
N GLY A 53 12.83 4.57 10.35
CA GLY A 53 11.67 5.18 11.02
C GLY A 53 10.35 4.70 10.42
N ILE A 54 10.23 4.78 9.09
CA ILE A 54 9.07 4.28 8.33
C ILE A 54 8.84 2.79 8.60
N ALA A 55 9.91 1.98 8.61
CA ALA A 55 9.79 0.55 8.87
C ALA A 55 9.22 0.23 10.26
N GLN A 56 9.59 1.02 11.27
CA GLN A 56 9.07 0.89 12.63
C GLN A 56 7.60 1.33 12.71
N GLU A 57 7.25 2.48 12.15
CA GLU A 57 5.88 3.01 12.16
C GLU A 57 4.87 2.09 11.45
N LEU A 58 5.31 1.44 10.36
CA LEU A 58 4.53 0.48 9.60
C LEU A 58 4.67 -0.97 10.09
N GLN A 59 5.44 -1.21 11.15
CA GLN A 59 5.68 -2.52 11.76
C GLN A 59 6.13 -3.58 10.73
N LEU A 60 6.98 -3.21 9.78
CA LEU A 60 7.34 -4.09 8.65
C LEU A 60 7.98 -5.41 9.10
N GLU A 61 8.72 -5.42 10.20
CA GLU A 61 9.26 -6.66 10.78
C GLU A 61 8.13 -7.64 11.19
N ARG A 62 7.09 -7.15 11.87
CA ARG A 62 5.93 -7.95 12.29
C ARG A 62 5.24 -8.59 11.09
N TYR A 63 5.07 -7.82 10.01
CA TYR A 63 4.31 -8.24 8.83
C TYR A 63 5.16 -8.80 7.68
N SER A 64 6.46 -9.02 7.89
CA SER A 64 7.42 -9.49 6.86
C SER A 64 7.51 -8.57 5.64
N GLY A 65 7.41 -7.26 5.86
CA GLY A 65 7.62 -6.23 4.84
C GLY A 65 9.08 -6.11 4.42
N TYR A 66 9.29 -5.31 3.37
CA TYR A 66 10.58 -5.14 2.71
C TYR A 66 10.97 -3.67 2.64
N LEU A 67 12.28 -3.42 2.73
CA LEU A 67 12.90 -2.14 2.41
C LEU A 67 13.79 -2.31 1.18
N MET A 68 13.71 -1.34 0.28
CA MET A 68 14.54 -1.27 -0.92
C MET A 68 15.21 0.11 -1.00
N PRO A 69 16.31 0.31 -0.25
CA PRO A 69 17.09 1.55 -0.33
C PRO A 69 17.85 1.64 -1.65
N PHE A 70 18.43 2.81 -1.91
CA PHE A 70 19.29 3.07 -3.08
C PHE A 70 18.62 2.70 -4.42
N ASN A 71 17.32 2.99 -4.56
CA ASN A 71 16.48 2.64 -5.72
C ASN A 71 16.49 1.15 -6.06
N GLY A 72 16.66 0.28 -5.06
CA GLY A 72 16.70 -1.17 -5.24
C GLY A 72 18.11 -1.75 -5.40
N GLY A 73 19.16 -0.97 -5.11
CA GLY A 73 20.52 -1.49 -4.98
C GLY A 73 20.66 -2.55 -3.89
N GLU A 74 19.81 -2.48 -2.87
CA GLU A 74 19.67 -3.52 -1.85
C GLU A 74 18.20 -3.84 -1.63
N VAL A 75 17.93 -5.06 -1.17
CA VAL A 75 16.59 -5.51 -0.77
C VAL A 75 16.72 -6.19 0.58
N TYR A 76 15.98 -5.68 1.56
CA TYR A 76 15.92 -6.22 2.91
C TYR A 76 14.54 -6.78 3.18
N ASN A 77 14.46 -7.98 3.77
CA ASN A 77 13.28 -8.36 4.52
C ASN A 77 13.46 -7.91 5.97
N CYS A 78 12.52 -7.17 6.53
CA CYS A 78 12.67 -6.56 7.86
C CYS A 78 12.80 -7.56 9.02
N ARG A 79 12.60 -8.87 8.79
CA ARG A 79 12.86 -9.94 9.78
C ARG A 79 14.29 -10.47 9.76
N LEU A 80 15.06 -10.14 8.73
CA LEU A 80 16.41 -10.66 8.53
C LEU A 80 17.43 -9.57 8.82
N ALA A 81 18.55 -9.95 9.43
CA ALA A 81 19.63 -9.02 9.74
C ALA A 81 20.41 -8.57 8.49
N ASN A 82 20.42 -9.38 7.44
CA ASN A 82 21.20 -9.17 6.22
C ASN A 82 20.29 -8.94 5.00
N PRO A 83 20.77 -8.22 3.97
CA PRO A 83 20.02 -8.07 2.72
C PRO A 83 19.78 -9.42 2.07
N ILE A 84 18.62 -9.59 1.45
CA ILE A 84 18.27 -10.79 0.66
C ILE A 84 18.74 -10.67 -0.78
N ALA A 85 18.95 -9.45 -1.27
CA ALA A 85 19.58 -9.15 -2.55
C ALA A 85 20.37 -7.86 -2.44
N GLN A 86 21.48 -7.79 -3.15
CA GLN A 86 22.39 -6.64 -3.15
C GLN A 86 23.12 -6.59 -4.48
N ALA A 87 23.13 -5.42 -5.10
CA ALA A 87 23.98 -5.09 -6.22
C ALA A 87 25.07 -4.14 -5.72
N SER A 88 26.32 -4.46 -6.04
CA SER A 88 27.47 -3.66 -5.63
C SER A 88 28.34 -3.32 -6.82
N LEU A 89 28.90 -2.12 -6.81
CA LEU A 89 29.93 -1.73 -7.76
C LEU A 89 31.22 -2.51 -7.48
N GLY A 90 31.74 -3.17 -8.52
CA GLY A 90 33.00 -3.91 -8.45
C GLY A 90 34.21 -2.98 -8.30
N SER A 91 35.32 -3.49 -7.76
CA SER A 91 36.50 -2.66 -7.45
C SER A 91 37.11 -1.98 -8.67
N GLU A 92 37.11 -2.64 -9.84
CA GLU A 92 37.56 -2.02 -11.10
C GLU A 92 36.65 -0.86 -11.55
N THR A 93 35.34 -1.00 -11.32
CA THR A 93 34.38 0.07 -11.61
C THR A 93 34.62 1.23 -10.66
N ILE A 94 34.76 0.98 -9.36
CA ILE A 94 35.06 2.02 -8.37
C ILE A 94 36.33 2.80 -8.70
N ALA A 95 37.41 2.11 -9.10
CA ALA A 95 38.62 2.78 -9.57
C ALA A 95 38.34 3.71 -10.76
N SER A 96 37.57 3.23 -11.74
CA SER A 96 37.18 4.04 -12.92
C SER A 96 36.32 5.26 -12.54
N LEU A 97 35.43 5.12 -11.55
CA LEU A 97 34.59 6.22 -11.06
C LEU A 97 35.42 7.25 -10.30
N TYR A 98 36.37 6.79 -9.48
CA TYR A 98 37.30 7.65 -8.76
C TYR A 98 38.17 8.44 -9.75
N ASP A 99 38.77 7.78 -10.74
CA ASP A 99 39.58 8.44 -11.78
C ASP A 99 38.77 9.52 -12.50
N LEU A 100 37.52 9.22 -12.87
CA LEU A 100 36.62 10.18 -13.51
C LEU A 100 36.36 11.41 -12.60
N ALA A 101 36.13 11.20 -11.31
CA ALA A 101 35.94 12.31 -10.38
C ALA A 101 37.20 13.17 -10.24
N GLN A 102 38.37 12.53 -10.13
CA GLN A 102 39.66 13.21 -9.98
C GLN A 102 40.08 13.98 -11.24
N GLU A 103 39.90 13.41 -12.43
CA GLU A 103 40.16 14.08 -13.72
C GLU A 103 39.35 15.38 -13.85
N HIS A 104 38.16 15.40 -13.27
CA HIS A 104 37.30 16.57 -13.23
C HIS A 104 37.45 17.37 -11.94
N GLY A 105 38.38 17.07 -11.04
CA GLY A 105 38.59 17.80 -9.78
C GLY A 105 37.29 17.93 -8.96
N LEU A 106 36.56 16.84 -8.85
CA LEU A 106 35.31 16.71 -8.10
C LEU A 106 35.47 15.64 -7.03
N ASN A 107 34.67 15.76 -5.97
CA ASN A 107 34.71 14.80 -4.89
C ASN A 107 33.80 13.60 -5.17
N ILE A 108 34.19 12.43 -4.68
CA ILE A 108 33.42 11.19 -4.78
C ILE A 108 33.22 10.58 -3.40
N LEU A 109 32.06 9.99 -3.20
CA LEU A 109 31.71 9.27 -1.98
C LEU A 109 30.98 7.96 -2.27
N THR A 110 30.99 7.05 -1.30
CA THR A 110 30.15 5.85 -1.27
C THR A 110 29.64 5.64 0.15
N TYR A 111 28.70 4.71 0.29
CA TYR A 111 28.00 4.40 1.53
C TYR A 111 28.48 3.06 2.07
N THR A 112 28.38 2.87 3.39
CA THR A 112 28.63 1.57 4.05
C THR A 112 27.37 1.04 4.73
N SER A 113 27.40 -0.23 5.13
CA SER A 113 26.32 -0.87 5.90
C SER A 113 26.15 -0.30 7.31
N GLU A 114 27.14 0.43 7.82
CA GLU A 114 27.19 1.01 9.17
C GLU A 114 26.67 2.45 9.22
N ASP A 115 25.89 2.85 8.22
CA ASP A 115 25.35 4.20 8.04
C ASP A 115 26.43 5.30 7.94
N GLU A 116 27.55 4.98 7.31
CA GLU A 116 28.64 5.93 7.05
C GLU A 116 28.71 6.33 5.58
N ILE A 117 29.08 7.59 5.35
CA ILE A 117 29.52 8.11 4.05
C ILE A 117 31.04 8.15 4.06
N ILE A 118 31.68 7.47 3.12
CA ILE A 118 33.15 7.45 3.03
C ILE A 118 33.64 8.27 1.84
N SER A 119 34.68 9.06 2.07
CA SER A 119 35.34 9.89 1.05
C SER A 119 36.74 10.30 1.53
N GLU A 120 37.61 10.68 0.61
CA GLU A 120 38.92 11.28 0.95
C GLU A 120 38.77 12.73 1.45
N CYS A 121 37.72 13.43 1.03
CA CYS A 121 37.46 14.82 1.40
C CYS A 121 36.09 14.95 2.07
N ILE A 122 36.04 14.80 3.39
CA ILE A 122 34.78 14.88 4.13
C ILE A 122 34.30 16.31 4.39
N ASP A 123 35.19 17.30 4.37
CA ASP A 123 34.84 18.71 4.60
C ASP A 123 34.26 19.40 3.35
N ASP A 124 34.12 18.68 2.23
CA ASP A 124 33.51 19.18 1.01
C ASP A 124 32.06 19.64 1.29
N PRO A 125 31.68 20.89 0.94
CA PRO A 125 30.34 21.41 1.24
C PRO A 125 29.21 20.63 0.57
N TYR A 126 29.46 20.03 -0.60
CA TYR A 126 28.48 19.19 -1.31
C TYR A 126 28.39 17.79 -0.71
N LEU A 127 29.47 17.26 -0.13
CA LEU A 127 29.38 16.07 0.71
C LEU A 127 28.59 16.36 2.00
N GLN A 128 28.82 17.50 2.63
CA GLN A 128 28.09 17.91 3.82
C GLN A 128 26.59 18.15 3.55
N LEU A 129 26.23 18.54 2.32
CA LEU A 129 24.84 18.57 1.88
C LEU A 129 24.23 17.16 1.92
N GLU A 130 24.93 16.14 1.41
CA GLU A 130 24.46 14.74 1.47
C GLU A 130 24.38 14.22 2.92
N VAL A 131 25.32 14.60 3.79
CA VAL A 131 25.24 14.32 5.23
C VAL A 131 23.99 14.94 5.85
N GLY A 132 23.66 16.18 5.49
CA GLY A 132 22.45 16.87 5.95
C GLY A 132 21.15 16.20 5.47
N ILE A 133 21.14 15.71 4.23
CA ILE A 133 19.98 15.03 3.62
C ILE A 133 19.77 13.64 4.24
N THR A 134 20.84 12.88 4.43
CA THR A 134 20.76 11.47 4.84
C THR A 134 20.86 11.25 6.34
N GLY A 135 21.45 12.20 7.08
CA GLY A 135 21.81 12.04 8.49
C GLY A 135 22.95 11.05 8.76
N MET A 136 23.64 10.58 7.71
CA MET A 136 24.73 9.60 7.82
C MET A 136 26.03 10.24 8.27
N LYS A 137 26.88 9.48 8.96
CA LYS A 137 28.14 10.01 9.50
C LYS A 137 29.23 10.02 8.42
N PRO A 138 29.91 11.15 8.18
CA PRO A 138 31.05 11.16 7.28
C PRO A 138 32.26 10.47 7.95
N ARG A 139 32.97 9.63 7.21
CA ARG A 139 34.22 8.99 7.62
C ARG A 139 35.29 9.22 6.55
N GLN A 140 36.34 9.91 6.94
CA GLN A 140 37.47 10.17 6.04
C GLN A 140 38.30 8.89 5.83
N VAL A 141 38.69 8.64 4.59
CA VAL A 141 39.62 7.58 4.20
C VAL A 141 40.84 8.18 3.53
N VAL A 142 41.97 7.48 3.60
CA VAL A 142 43.23 7.92 2.94
C VAL A 142 43.24 7.55 1.46
N ASP A 143 42.66 6.40 1.14
CA ASP A 143 42.56 5.86 -0.22
C ASP A 143 41.13 5.34 -0.41
N PHE A 144 40.36 6.04 -1.22
CA PHE A 144 38.97 5.73 -1.50
C PHE A 144 38.80 4.38 -2.20
N VAL A 145 39.68 4.06 -3.14
CA VAL A 145 39.62 2.83 -3.94
C VAL A 145 39.95 1.61 -3.06
N ALA A 146 40.91 1.75 -2.14
CA ALA A 146 41.31 0.71 -1.21
C ALA A 146 40.36 0.52 -0.02
N ALA A 147 39.50 1.51 0.31
CA ALA A 147 38.63 1.49 1.49
C ALA A 147 37.60 0.34 1.52
N ASN A 148 37.42 -0.40 0.41
CA ASN A 148 36.65 -1.65 0.21
C ASN A 148 35.65 -2.05 1.32
N PRO A 149 34.58 -1.28 1.54
CA PRO A 149 33.53 -1.65 2.49
C PRO A 149 32.79 -2.91 2.03
N SER A 150 32.11 -3.56 2.97
CA SER A 150 31.27 -4.76 2.76
C SER A 150 30.14 -4.56 1.75
N SER A 151 29.65 -3.33 1.59
CA SER A 151 28.65 -2.94 0.60
C SER A 151 29.06 -1.67 -0.14
N ARG A 152 28.82 -1.63 -1.45
CA ARG A 152 28.97 -0.43 -2.31
C ARG A 152 27.78 -0.33 -3.25
N PRO A 153 26.59 0.01 -2.72
CA PRO A 153 25.35 -0.04 -3.49
C PRO A 153 25.31 1.05 -4.56
N LYS A 154 26.05 2.15 -4.35
CA LYS A 154 26.23 3.25 -5.30
C LYS A 154 27.43 4.11 -4.93
N CYS A 155 27.90 4.90 -5.89
CA CYS A 155 28.74 6.08 -5.63
C CYS A 155 27.98 7.36 -5.96
N LEU A 156 28.44 8.47 -5.38
CA LEU A 156 27.96 9.81 -5.68
C LEU A 156 29.17 10.68 -6.02
N ILE A 157 29.17 11.32 -7.18
CA ILE A 157 30.09 12.44 -7.45
C ILE A 157 29.35 13.72 -7.10
N VAL A 158 29.99 14.57 -6.31
CA VAL A 158 29.38 15.78 -5.76
C VAL A 158 30.15 17.03 -6.18
N GLY A 159 29.42 18.13 -6.41
CA GLY A 159 30.03 19.40 -6.80
C GLY A 159 29.07 20.50 -7.23
N PRO A 160 29.60 21.62 -7.77
CA PRO A 160 28.79 22.70 -8.32
C PRO A 160 27.89 22.21 -9.46
N SER A 161 26.67 22.74 -9.55
CA SER A 161 25.64 22.25 -10.48
C SER A 161 26.09 22.26 -11.93
N GLU A 162 26.77 23.32 -12.37
CA GLU A 162 27.25 23.46 -13.75
C GLU A 162 28.31 22.41 -14.09
N ARG A 163 29.11 22.00 -13.10
CA ARG A 163 30.15 20.98 -13.28
C ARG A 163 29.56 19.59 -13.34
N ILE A 164 28.56 19.31 -12.50
CA ILE A 164 27.84 18.04 -12.49
C ILE A 164 27.03 17.87 -13.79
N GLU A 165 26.37 18.93 -14.24
CA GLU A 165 25.67 18.95 -15.52
C GLU A 165 26.61 18.72 -16.71
N ALA A 166 27.80 19.32 -16.71
CA ALA A 166 28.80 19.08 -17.74
C ALA A 166 29.40 17.66 -17.69
N LEU A 167 29.50 17.07 -16.49
CA LEU A 167 30.05 15.72 -16.29
C LEU A 167 29.07 14.62 -16.69
N GLU A 168 27.77 14.80 -16.47
CA GLU A 168 26.74 13.78 -16.74
C GLU A 168 26.87 13.10 -18.11
N PRO A 169 26.89 13.81 -19.26
CA PRO A 169 27.00 13.17 -20.57
C PRO A 169 28.34 12.45 -20.78
N ILE A 170 29.43 12.98 -20.23
CA ILE A 170 30.78 12.36 -20.31
C ILE A 170 30.79 11.04 -19.53
N ALA A 171 30.22 11.06 -18.32
CA ALA A 171 30.10 9.90 -17.47
C ALA A 171 29.19 8.83 -18.10
N GLN A 172 28.05 9.24 -18.68
CA GLN A 172 27.14 8.35 -19.40
C GLN A 172 27.83 7.64 -20.57
N GLU A 173 28.61 8.36 -21.37
CA GLU A 173 29.34 7.76 -22.50
C GLU A 173 30.46 6.82 -22.02
N ARG A 174 31.31 7.28 -21.09
CA ARG A 174 32.47 6.51 -20.61
C ARG A 174 32.08 5.24 -19.83
N LEU A 175 30.95 5.28 -19.14
CA LEU A 175 30.50 4.20 -18.24
C LEU A 175 29.31 3.39 -18.80
N ALA A 176 28.92 3.64 -20.05
CA ALA A 176 27.83 2.95 -20.72
C ALA A 176 27.93 1.41 -20.57
N GLY A 177 26.83 0.78 -20.18
CA GLY A 177 26.75 -0.67 -19.97
C GLY A 177 27.44 -1.20 -18.72
N ARG A 178 28.06 -0.34 -17.90
CA ARG A 178 28.73 -0.71 -16.64
C ARG A 178 28.07 -0.08 -15.41
N VAL A 179 27.61 1.16 -15.54
CA VAL A 179 26.99 1.95 -14.46
C VAL A 179 25.83 2.75 -15.04
N ASN A 180 24.73 2.84 -14.30
CA ASN A 180 23.65 3.78 -14.58
C ASN A 180 24.02 5.14 -14.01
N VAL A 181 24.00 6.17 -14.86
CA VAL A 181 24.46 7.54 -14.54
C VAL A 181 23.32 8.53 -14.73
N PHE A 182 22.94 9.23 -13.66
CA PHE A 182 21.89 10.25 -13.69
C PHE A 182 22.05 11.27 -12.55
N ARG A 183 21.47 12.45 -12.68
CA ARG A 183 21.41 13.43 -11.57
C ARG A 183 20.19 13.19 -10.67
N SER A 184 20.39 13.15 -9.35
CA SER A 184 19.30 13.16 -8.34
C SER A 184 19.08 14.53 -7.71
N HIS A 185 20.09 15.40 -7.76
CA HIS A 185 20.08 16.78 -7.26
C HIS A 185 21.01 17.60 -8.19
N PRO A 186 20.81 18.93 -8.34
CA PRO A 186 21.70 19.76 -9.17
C PRO A 186 23.20 19.53 -8.87
N SER A 187 23.56 19.30 -7.61
CA SER A 187 24.93 19.05 -7.17
C SER A 187 25.37 17.59 -7.12
N PHE A 188 24.53 16.63 -7.47
CA PHE A 188 24.81 15.19 -7.28
C PHE A 188 24.67 14.40 -8.58
N LEU A 189 25.71 13.62 -8.90
CA LEU A 189 25.69 12.62 -9.96
C LEU A 189 25.67 11.22 -9.35
N GLU A 190 24.55 10.52 -9.53
CA GLU A 190 24.33 9.15 -9.07
C GLU A 190 25.03 8.16 -9.99
N LEU A 191 25.74 7.21 -9.39
CA LEU A 191 26.47 6.15 -10.07
C LEU A 191 26.06 4.82 -9.44
N VAL A 192 25.06 4.16 -10.02
CA VAL A 192 24.51 2.90 -9.50
C VAL A 192 24.85 1.73 -10.43
N PRO A 193 24.93 0.48 -9.94
CA PRO A 193 25.22 -0.66 -10.79
C PRO A 193 24.29 -0.75 -12.01
N TRP A 194 24.82 -1.19 -13.15
CA TRP A 194 24.05 -1.30 -14.38
C TRP A 194 22.81 -2.20 -14.21
N GLY A 195 21.66 -1.77 -14.74
CA GLY A 195 20.39 -2.52 -14.69
C GLY A 195 19.68 -2.51 -13.34
N VAL A 196 20.23 -1.81 -12.34
CA VAL A 196 19.59 -1.63 -11.03
C VAL A 196 18.72 -0.38 -11.06
N HIS A 197 17.42 -0.60 -10.85
CA HIS A 197 16.40 0.41 -10.66
C HIS A 197 15.20 -0.23 -9.93
N LYS A 198 14.26 0.57 -9.44
CA LYS A 198 13.15 0.07 -8.59
C LYS A 198 12.40 -1.09 -9.25
N ALA A 199 12.06 -0.97 -10.53
CA ALA A 199 11.28 -1.97 -11.25
C ALA A 199 11.99 -3.34 -11.36
N SER A 200 13.27 -3.38 -11.76
CA SER A 200 14.04 -4.64 -11.86
C SER A 200 14.17 -5.34 -10.51
N SER A 201 14.48 -4.60 -9.45
CA SER A 201 14.63 -5.16 -8.11
C SER A 201 13.28 -5.61 -7.53
N ILE A 202 12.19 -4.88 -7.79
CA ILE A 202 10.82 -5.30 -7.44
C ILE A 202 10.44 -6.56 -8.21
N SER A 203 10.70 -6.63 -9.51
CA SER A 203 10.38 -7.80 -10.34
C SER A 203 11.11 -9.05 -9.83
N GLN A 204 12.41 -8.97 -9.58
CA GLN A 204 13.19 -10.07 -8.99
C GLN A 204 12.66 -10.49 -7.62
N LEU A 205 12.24 -9.53 -6.79
CA LEU A 205 11.64 -9.83 -5.48
C LEU A 205 10.29 -10.54 -5.64
N VAL A 206 9.40 -10.04 -6.50
CA VAL A 206 8.08 -10.61 -6.79
C VAL A 206 8.23 -12.08 -7.23
N ASP A 207 9.11 -12.35 -8.18
CA ASP A 207 9.40 -13.71 -8.68
C ASP A 207 9.94 -14.62 -7.57
N ARG A 208 10.89 -14.13 -6.76
CA ARG A 208 11.47 -14.88 -5.65
C ARG A 208 10.44 -15.24 -4.57
N LEU A 209 9.40 -14.43 -4.42
CA LEU A 209 8.30 -14.69 -3.47
C LEU A 209 7.22 -15.59 -4.05
N GLY A 210 7.31 -15.96 -5.34
CA GLY A 210 6.32 -16.80 -6.03
C GLY A 210 5.02 -16.04 -6.33
N TYR A 211 5.08 -14.72 -6.48
CA TYR A 211 3.97 -13.89 -6.90
C TYR A 211 4.13 -13.44 -8.36
N THR A 212 3.07 -12.85 -8.89
CA THR A 212 3.03 -12.28 -10.24
C THR A 212 2.88 -10.76 -10.21
N ALA A 213 3.17 -10.11 -11.33
CA ALA A 213 2.93 -8.67 -11.50
C ALA A 213 1.46 -8.31 -11.26
N GLU A 214 0.52 -9.17 -11.67
CA GLU A 214 -0.92 -9.00 -11.49
C GLU A 214 -1.37 -8.89 -10.03
N GLU A 215 -0.57 -9.42 -9.12
CA GLU A 215 -0.78 -9.41 -7.66
C GLU A 215 -0.08 -8.23 -6.96
N LEU A 216 0.64 -7.39 -7.70
CA LEU A 216 1.36 -6.21 -7.19
C LEU A 216 0.57 -4.92 -7.45
N ILE A 217 0.53 -4.07 -6.43
CA ILE A 217 0.23 -2.64 -6.56
C ILE A 217 1.56 -1.88 -6.51
N ALA A 218 1.79 -0.93 -7.42
CA ALA A 218 2.92 -0.01 -7.33
C ALA A 218 2.44 1.44 -7.31
N VAL A 219 2.95 2.25 -6.38
CA VAL A 219 2.57 3.66 -6.20
C VAL A 219 3.81 4.54 -6.24
N GLY A 220 3.78 5.59 -7.06
CA GLY A 220 4.84 6.60 -7.11
C GLY A 220 4.39 7.93 -7.73
N ASP A 221 5.30 8.89 -7.79
CA ASP A 221 5.02 10.24 -8.32
C ASP A 221 6.05 10.72 -9.36
N SER A 222 7.21 10.07 -9.40
CA SER A 222 8.41 10.55 -10.10
C SER A 222 8.85 9.63 -11.23
N PHE A 223 9.78 10.10 -12.07
CA PHE A 223 10.24 9.33 -13.25
C PHE A 223 10.97 8.03 -12.90
N ASN A 224 11.63 7.96 -11.75
CA ASN A 224 12.24 6.73 -11.23
C ASN A 224 11.21 5.69 -10.76
N ASP A 225 9.92 6.06 -10.68
CA ASP A 225 8.82 5.15 -10.35
C ASP A 225 8.09 4.64 -11.59
N LEU A 226 8.28 5.30 -12.74
CA LEU A 226 7.52 5.05 -13.96
C LEU A 226 7.51 3.56 -14.35
N GLU A 227 8.69 2.94 -14.34
CA GLU A 227 8.83 1.54 -14.72
C GLU A 227 8.17 0.59 -13.72
N MET A 228 8.18 0.89 -12.41
CA MET A 228 7.50 0.03 -11.44
C MET A 228 5.97 0.20 -11.51
N ILE A 229 5.50 1.41 -11.82
CA ILE A 229 4.09 1.71 -12.09
C ILE A 229 3.63 0.91 -13.32
N GLN A 230 4.39 0.93 -14.41
CA GLN A 230 4.06 0.19 -15.63
C GLN A 230 4.16 -1.34 -15.45
N TYR A 231 5.07 -1.81 -14.60
CA TYR A 231 5.25 -3.23 -14.32
C TYR A 231 4.09 -3.84 -13.53
N ALA A 232 3.53 -3.11 -12.57
CA ALA A 232 2.53 -3.66 -11.64
C ALA A 232 1.16 -3.88 -12.30
N GLY A 233 0.46 -4.93 -11.87
CA GLY A 233 -0.92 -5.22 -12.26
C GLY A 233 -1.94 -4.18 -11.80
N LEU A 234 -1.53 -3.29 -10.88
CA LEU A 234 -2.15 -1.99 -10.65
C LEU A 234 -1.05 -0.94 -10.42
N GLY A 235 -0.65 -0.27 -11.49
CA GLY A 235 0.19 0.92 -11.43
C GLY A 235 -0.62 2.16 -11.02
N VAL A 236 -0.13 2.88 -10.01
CA VAL A 236 -0.80 4.06 -9.46
C VAL A 236 0.14 5.25 -9.44
N ALA A 237 -0.34 6.38 -9.98
CA ALA A 237 0.32 7.67 -9.86
C ALA A 237 -0.37 8.53 -8.78
N MET A 238 0.40 9.29 -8.01
CA MET A 238 -0.12 10.30 -7.09
C MET A 238 -0.66 11.53 -7.85
N ALA A 239 -1.60 12.30 -7.27
CA ALA A 239 -2.12 13.50 -7.94
C ALA A 239 -1.04 14.58 -8.15
N ASN A 240 -0.02 14.64 -7.30
CA ASN A 240 1.14 15.53 -7.41
C ASN A 240 2.16 15.07 -8.46
N ALA A 241 2.00 13.88 -9.05
CA ALA A 241 2.89 13.39 -10.10
C ALA A 241 2.81 14.24 -11.38
N LYS A 242 3.88 14.19 -12.19
CA LYS A 242 3.88 14.81 -13.53
C LYS A 242 2.89 14.10 -14.46
N GLU A 243 2.31 14.83 -15.41
CA GLU A 243 1.34 14.26 -16.37
C GLU A 243 1.87 13.06 -17.15
N ALA A 244 3.16 13.06 -17.52
CA ALA A 244 3.80 11.92 -18.18
C ALA A 244 3.79 10.63 -17.33
N ILE A 245 3.76 10.74 -16.01
CA ILE A 245 3.66 9.59 -15.09
C ILE A 245 2.20 9.17 -14.96
N LYS A 246 1.30 10.13 -14.75
CA LYS A 246 -0.15 9.88 -14.65
C LYS A 246 -0.71 9.18 -15.88
N SER A 247 -0.26 9.57 -17.08
CA SER A 247 -0.68 8.95 -18.35
C SER A 247 -0.25 7.49 -18.50
N CYS A 248 0.74 7.05 -17.71
CA CYS A 248 1.26 5.68 -17.73
C CYS A 248 0.70 4.82 -16.59
N ALA A 249 -0.09 5.39 -15.69
CA ALA A 249 -0.70 4.68 -14.57
C ALA A 249 -2.11 4.19 -14.93
N GLU A 250 -2.48 3.03 -14.39
CA GLU A 250 -3.86 2.52 -14.48
C GLU A 250 -4.82 3.34 -13.62
N TYR A 251 -4.30 3.95 -12.54
CA TYR A 251 -5.09 4.78 -11.65
C TYR A 251 -4.29 6.00 -11.18
N VAL A 252 -4.95 7.15 -11.12
CA VAL A 252 -4.42 8.35 -10.45
C VAL A 252 -5.17 8.51 -9.12
N THR A 253 -4.45 8.45 -8.00
CA THR A 253 -5.02 8.67 -6.66
C THR A 253 -4.88 10.14 -6.23
N LEU A 254 -5.26 10.49 -4.99
CA LEU A 254 -5.07 11.84 -4.43
C LEU A 254 -3.58 12.17 -4.24
N SER A 255 -3.27 13.39 -3.84
CA SER A 255 -1.88 13.78 -3.56
C SER A 255 -1.36 13.14 -2.26
N ASN A 256 -0.05 13.16 -2.07
CA ASN A 256 0.60 12.76 -0.81
C ASN A 256 0.09 13.58 0.39
N ASN A 257 -0.24 14.85 0.19
CA ASN A 257 -0.82 15.73 1.21
C ASN A 257 -2.31 15.46 1.50
N GLU A 258 -2.98 14.66 0.66
CA GLU A 258 -4.41 14.32 0.76
C GLU A 258 -4.62 12.82 0.99
N ASP A 259 -3.62 12.15 1.57
CA ASP A 259 -3.69 10.73 1.95
C ASP A 259 -4.02 9.80 0.75
N GLY A 260 -3.41 10.06 -0.41
CA GLY A 260 -3.62 9.30 -1.64
C GLY A 260 -3.47 7.77 -1.49
N ILE A 261 -2.58 7.30 -0.63
CA ILE A 261 -2.43 5.87 -0.32
C ILE A 261 -3.62 5.34 0.48
N ALA A 262 -4.09 6.06 1.49
CA ALA A 262 -5.27 5.64 2.25
C ALA A 262 -6.52 5.59 1.36
N HIS A 263 -6.69 6.60 0.49
CA HIS A 263 -7.76 6.63 -0.51
C HIS A 263 -7.68 5.42 -1.46
N LEU A 264 -6.49 5.12 -1.98
CA LEU A 264 -6.23 3.97 -2.84
C LEU A 264 -6.62 2.66 -2.15
N LEU A 265 -6.10 2.42 -0.94
CA LEU A 265 -6.40 1.21 -0.17
C LEU A 265 -7.89 1.11 0.14
N ASN A 266 -8.54 2.22 0.46
CA ASN A 266 -9.98 2.23 0.66
C ASN A 266 -10.71 1.77 -0.61
N LYS A 267 -10.35 2.26 -1.79
CA LYS A 267 -11.03 1.91 -3.05
C LYS A 267 -10.73 0.49 -3.54
N TYR A 268 -9.50 0.02 -3.41
CA TYR A 268 -9.04 -1.21 -4.06
C TYR A 268 -8.94 -2.43 -3.13
N ILE A 269 -8.80 -2.20 -1.82
CA ILE A 269 -8.58 -3.26 -0.82
C ILE A 269 -9.73 -3.33 0.19
N PHE A 270 -10.14 -2.19 0.78
CA PHE A 270 -11.11 -2.18 1.88
C PHE A 270 -12.55 -2.10 1.40
N THR A 271 -12.80 -1.37 0.31
CA THR A 271 -14.11 -1.32 -0.32
C THR A 271 -14.30 -2.66 -1.01
N PRO A 272 -15.31 -3.41 -0.59
CA PRO A 272 -15.50 -4.73 -1.15
C PRO A 272 -15.94 -4.57 -2.62
N ARG A 273 -15.19 -5.17 -3.55
CA ARG A 273 -15.47 -5.08 -4.99
C ARG A 273 -16.72 -5.88 -5.36
N GLU A 274 -17.39 -5.49 -6.44
CA GLU A 274 -18.49 -6.18 -7.12
C GLU A 274 -18.04 -7.54 -7.71
N ASP A 275 -17.58 -8.47 -6.87
CA ASP A 275 -17.17 -9.82 -7.26
C ASP A 275 -18.29 -10.86 -7.05
N VAL A 276 -19.52 -10.37 -7.00
CA VAL A 276 -20.74 -11.15 -6.85
C VAL A 276 -21.62 -10.97 -8.08
N PRO A 277 -22.39 -11.99 -8.49
CA PRO A 277 -23.09 -11.99 -9.78
C PRO A 277 -24.32 -11.06 -9.84
N TYR A 278 -24.45 -10.11 -8.90
CA TYR A 278 -25.61 -9.23 -8.77
C TYR A 278 -25.17 -7.80 -8.45
N THR A 279 -25.80 -6.85 -9.12
CA THR A 279 -25.72 -5.42 -8.82
C THR A 279 -26.65 -5.05 -7.66
N ILE A 280 -26.43 -3.88 -7.06
CA ILE A 280 -27.29 -3.33 -5.99
C ILE A 280 -28.70 -3.09 -6.52
N GLU A 281 -28.82 -2.62 -7.76
CA GLU A 281 -30.09 -2.40 -8.45
C GLU A 281 -30.87 -3.70 -8.63
N GLU A 282 -30.21 -4.78 -9.08
CA GLU A 282 -30.84 -6.09 -9.23
C GLU A 282 -31.33 -6.65 -7.89
N ILE A 283 -30.54 -6.55 -6.83
CA ILE A 283 -30.95 -6.99 -5.48
C ILE A 283 -32.16 -6.19 -5.00
N ASN A 284 -32.12 -4.87 -5.13
CA ASN A 284 -33.23 -4.04 -4.69
C ASN A 284 -34.48 -4.19 -5.59
N SER A 285 -34.33 -4.66 -6.83
CA SER A 285 -35.45 -4.89 -7.75
C SER A 285 -36.37 -6.04 -7.35
N ILE A 286 -35.84 -7.03 -6.60
CA ILE A 286 -36.60 -8.19 -6.11
C ILE A 286 -37.19 -7.99 -4.71
N VAL A 287 -36.95 -6.83 -4.09
CA VAL A 287 -37.48 -6.47 -2.77
C VAL A 287 -39.00 -6.27 -2.73
N PRO A 288 -39.67 -5.64 -3.73
CA PRO A 288 -41.10 -5.33 -3.66
C PRO A 288 -41.99 -6.52 -3.29
N GLY A 289 -42.91 -6.32 -2.35
CA GLY A 289 -43.85 -7.37 -1.90
C GLY A 289 -43.27 -8.39 -0.90
N THR A 290 -42.07 -8.14 -0.37
CA THR A 290 -41.44 -8.99 0.66
C THR A 290 -41.46 -8.33 2.05
N LEU A 291 -40.95 -9.04 3.07
CA LEU A 291 -40.70 -8.45 4.39
C LEU A 291 -39.70 -7.28 4.32
N MET A 292 -38.69 -7.36 3.43
CA MET A 292 -37.69 -6.32 3.26
C MET A 292 -38.35 -5.01 2.83
N ASP A 293 -39.31 -5.08 1.92
CA ASP A 293 -40.08 -3.91 1.49
C ASP A 293 -41.00 -3.37 2.61
N SER A 294 -41.65 -4.29 3.32
CA SER A 294 -42.52 -3.97 4.47
C SER A 294 -41.77 -3.25 5.59
N LEU A 295 -40.47 -3.50 5.76
CA LEU A 295 -39.62 -2.82 6.74
C LEU A 295 -38.80 -1.65 6.15
N GLY A 296 -38.84 -1.44 4.83
CA GLY A 296 -38.05 -0.42 4.14
C GLY A 296 -36.56 -0.73 4.08
N ILE A 297 -36.17 -2.00 4.15
CA ILE A 297 -34.78 -2.45 4.03
C ILE A 297 -34.31 -2.25 2.58
N ARG A 298 -33.13 -1.68 2.39
CA ARG A 298 -32.46 -1.54 1.09
C ARG A 298 -31.00 -1.93 1.20
N CYS A 299 -30.48 -2.66 0.21
CA CYS A 299 -29.05 -2.94 0.10
C CYS A 299 -28.33 -1.71 -0.45
N THR A 300 -27.19 -1.35 0.15
CA THR A 300 -26.37 -0.18 -0.23
C THR A 300 -24.96 -0.55 -0.68
N ALA A 301 -24.48 -1.75 -0.33
CA ALA A 301 -23.25 -2.32 -0.84
C ALA A 301 -23.30 -3.85 -0.76
N ILE A 302 -22.68 -4.54 -1.72
CA ILE A 302 -22.53 -5.99 -1.67
C ILE A 302 -21.24 -6.45 -2.36
N SER A 303 -20.61 -7.46 -1.77
CA SER A 303 -19.48 -8.18 -2.34
C SER A 303 -19.37 -9.58 -1.74
N ARG A 304 -18.34 -10.31 -2.17
CA ARG A 304 -17.96 -11.56 -1.53
C ARG A 304 -17.59 -11.32 -0.07
N GLY A 305 -18.38 -11.88 0.84
CA GLY A 305 -18.13 -11.84 2.28
C GLY A 305 -18.54 -10.55 3.00
N TYR A 306 -19.16 -9.58 2.31
CA TYR A 306 -19.65 -8.34 2.92
C TYR A 306 -20.97 -7.86 2.30
N VAL A 307 -21.86 -7.35 3.15
CA VAL A 307 -23.09 -6.66 2.73
C VAL A 307 -23.33 -5.45 3.62
N GLU A 308 -23.77 -4.35 3.02
CA GLU A 308 -24.33 -3.20 3.72
C GLU A 308 -25.78 -2.96 3.28
N GLY A 309 -26.58 -2.45 4.20
CA GLY A 309 -27.90 -1.94 3.88
C GLY A 309 -28.40 -0.91 4.88
N THR A 310 -29.58 -0.37 4.59
CA THR A 310 -30.27 0.61 5.43
C THR A 310 -31.70 0.19 5.77
N MET A 311 -32.20 0.61 6.94
CA MET A 311 -33.59 0.43 7.35
C MET A 311 -34.10 1.65 8.14
N PRO A 312 -35.21 2.29 7.76
CA PRO A 312 -35.74 3.44 8.48
C PRO A 312 -36.42 3.05 9.79
N VAL A 313 -36.37 3.95 10.78
CA VAL A 313 -37.18 3.86 12.01
C VAL A 313 -38.44 4.68 11.81
N ASP A 314 -39.54 4.02 11.45
CA ASP A 314 -40.83 4.66 11.21
C ASP A 314 -41.99 3.79 11.73
N LYS A 315 -43.24 4.13 11.35
CA LYS A 315 -44.45 3.39 11.75
C LYS A 315 -44.42 1.88 11.49
N ARG A 316 -43.55 1.39 10.59
CA ARG A 316 -43.39 -0.03 10.23
C ARG A 316 -42.43 -0.77 11.15
N THR A 317 -41.46 -0.08 11.73
CA THR A 317 -40.33 -0.66 12.45
C THR A 317 -40.28 -0.25 13.92
N ARG A 318 -41.07 0.73 14.35
CA ARG A 318 -41.13 1.19 15.75
C ARG A 318 -42.12 0.42 16.61
N GLN A 319 -41.85 0.39 17.91
CA GLN A 319 -42.78 0.03 18.97
C GLN A 319 -43.73 1.21 19.27
N PRO A 320 -44.84 1.01 20.02
CA PRO A 320 -45.78 2.08 20.36
C PRO A 320 -45.15 3.32 21.00
N MET A 321 -44.01 3.17 21.69
CA MET A 321 -43.26 4.25 22.34
C MET A 321 -42.34 5.04 21.39
N GLY A 322 -42.37 4.77 20.08
CA GLY A 322 -41.53 5.44 19.08
C GLY A 322 -40.08 4.95 19.02
N ILE A 323 -39.75 3.88 19.72
CA ILE A 323 -38.41 3.25 19.74
C ILE A 323 -38.37 2.10 18.74
N LEU A 324 -37.24 1.88 18.07
CA LEU A 324 -37.04 0.76 17.15
C LEU A 324 -37.39 -0.59 17.80
N HIS A 325 -38.15 -1.41 17.08
CA HIS A 325 -38.57 -2.73 17.52
C HIS A 325 -37.41 -3.73 17.45
N GLY A 326 -37.21 -4.52 18.51
CA GLY A 326 -36.13 -5.53 18.55
C GLY A 326 -36.23 -6.56 17.42
N GLY A 327 -37.45 -7.02 17.10
CA GLY A 327 -37.71 -7.87 15.94
C GLY A 327 -37.36 -7.24 14.58
N ALA A 328 -37.44 -5.91 14.44
CA ALA A 328 -37.02 -5.26 13.20
C ALA A 328 -35.48 -5.29 13.07
N ASN A 329 -34.74 -5.13 14.17
CA ASN A 329 -33.29 -5.32 14.18
C ASN A 329 -32.90 -6.75 13.76
N LEU A 330 -33.58 -7.77 14.29
CA LEU A 330 -33.30 -9.16 13.95
C LEU A 330 -33.60 -9.46 12.48
N ALA A 331 -34.76 -9.02 11.97
CA ALA A 331 -35.12 -9.19 10.58
C ALA A 331 -34.13 -8.48 9.63
N PHE A 332 -33.68 -7.27 10.00
CA PHE A 332 -32.68 -6.54 9.23
C PHE A 332 -31.33 -7.26 9.22
N ALA A 333 -30.88 -7.73 10.39
CA ALA A 333 -29.63 -8.49 10.49
C ALA A 333 -29.68 -9.81 9.69
N GLU A 334 -30.77 -10.56 9.83
CA GLU A 334 -31.00 -11.81 9.10
C GLU A 334 -31.04 -11.57 7.58
N THR A 335 -31.67 -10.49 7.13
CA THR A 335 -31.71 -10.09 5.73
C THR A 335 -30.30 -9.84 5.18
N MET A 336 -29.47 -9.05 5.88
CA MET A 336 -28.11 -8.75 5.39
C MET A 336 -27.24 -10.00 5.30
N ALA A 337 -27.27 -10.87 6.31
CA ALA A 337 -26.54 -12.13 6.29
C ALA A 337 -27.06 -13.09 5.19
N GLY A 338 -28.37 -13.11 4.97
CA GLY A 338 -29.01 -13.88 3.90
C GLY A 338 -28.57 -13.43 2.52
N LEU A 339 -28.64 -12.12 2.24
CA LEU A 339 -28.12 -11.52 1.00
C LEU A 339 -26.64 -11.85 0.79
N GLY A 340 -25.84 -11.75 1.86
CA GLY A 340 -24.42 -12.07 1.80
C GLY A 340 -24.18 -13.54 1.45
N SER A 341 -25.02 -14.43 1.96
CA SER A 341 -24.94 -15.85 1.60
C SER A 341 -25.35 -16.12 0.17
N VAL A 342 -26.40 -15.46 -0.33
CA VAL A 342 -26.83 -15.52 -1.74
C VAL A 342 -25.70 -15.11 -2.68
N ALA A 343 -24.95 -14.07 -2.32
CA ALA A 343 -23.82 -13.56 -3.09
C ALA A 343 -22.66 -14.57 -3.21
N LEU A 344 -22.64 -15.61 -2.36
CA LEU A 344 -21.59 -16.62 -2.29
C LEU A 344 -22.00 -17.99 -2.85
N LEU A 345 -23.26 -18.15 -3.27
CA LEU A 345 -23.78 -19.44 -3.73
C LEU A 345 -23.18 -19.85 -5.08
N GLU A 346 -22.93 -21.14 -5.23
CA GLU A 346 -22.64 -21.76 -6.52
C GLU A 346 -23.93 -22.05 -7.30
N GLU A 347 -23.81 -22.35 -8.59
CA GLU A 347 -24.94 -22.68 -9.45
C GLU A 347 -25.72 -23.89 -8.89
N GLY A 348 -27.04 -23.72 -8.75
CA GLY A 348 -27.91 -24.76 -8.19
C GLY A 348 -27.91 -24.83 -6.66
N GLU A 349 -27.29 -23.89 -5.95
CA GLU A 349 -27.41 -23.78 -4.50
C GLU A 349 -28.50 -22.79 -4.06
N ILE A 350 -29.01 -22.97 -2.85
CA ILE A 350 -29.90 -22.04 -2.15
C ILE A 350 -29.43 -21.88 -0.70
N GLN A 351 -29.75 -20.74 -0.09
CA GLN A 351 -29.50 -20.51 1.33
C GLN A 351 -30.81 -20.51 2.11
N VAL A 352 -30.76 -20.99 3.36
CA VAL A 352 -31.87 -20.90 4.31
C VAL A 352 -31.33 -20.47 5.68
N GLY A 353 -31.95 -19.47 6.30
CA GLY A 353 -31.66 -19.08 7.67
C GLY A 353 -31.95 -20.22 8.65
N MET A 354 -30.95 -20.64 9.42
CA MET A 354 -31.09 -21.69 10.44
C MET A 354 -31.25 -21.11 11.84
N GLN A 355 -30.48 -20.08 12.15
CA GLN A 355 -30.43 -19.51 13.48
C GLN A 355 -30.01 -18.04 13.40
N VAL A 356 -30.72 -17.21 14.16
CA VAL A 356 -30.32 -15.83 14.46
C VAL A 356 -30.21 -15.66 15.98
N SER A 357 -29.13 -15.03 16.42
CA SER A 357 -28.92 -14.65 17.82
C SER A 357 -28.37 -13.23 17.86
N GLY A 358 -29.00 -12.33 18.60
CA GLY A 358 -28.55 -10.94 18.67
C GLY A 358 -28.83 -10.26 19.99
N ASN A 359 -28.09 -9.18 20.25
CA ASN A 359 -28.14 -8.38 21.47
C ASN A 359 -28.50 -6.94 21.13
N HIS A 360 -29.50 -6.37 21.81
CA HIS A 360 -29.82 -4.94 21.69
C HIS A 360 -28.90 -4.15 22.61
N ILE A 361 -28.07 -3.28 22.03
CA ILE A 361 -27.01 -2.55 22.74
C ILE A 361 -27.49 -1.18 23.16
N SER A 362 -28.20 -0.48 22.27
CA SER A 362 -28.77 0.84 22.56
C SER A 362 -30.08 1.06 21.78
N SER A 363 -30.66 2.25 21.89
CA SER A 363 -31.97 2.57 21.30
C SER A 363 -31.84 3.55 20.14
N ALA A 364 -32.64 3.32 19.10
CA ALA A 364 -32.92 4.28 18.04
C ALA A 364 -34.40 4.67 18.10
N ILE A 365 -34.72 5.89 17.69
CA ILE A 365 -36.07 6.46 17.76
C ILE A 365 -36.59 6.77 16.36
N GLU A 366 -37.91 6.98 16.25
CA GLU A 366 -38.55 7.39 15.01
C GLU A 366 -37.86 8.59 14.35
N GLY A 367 -37.72 8.51 13.02
CA GLY A 367 -37.01 9.49 12.19
C GLY A 367 -35.52 9.21 12.06
N ASP A 368 -35.00 8.13 12.65
CA ASP A 368 -33.63 7.66 12.44
C ASP A 368 -33.53 6.72 11.23
N MET A 369 -32.32 6.54 10.70
CA MET A 369 -32.00 5.60 9.64
C MET A 369 -30.92 4.65 10.14
N MET A 370 -31.20 3.36 10.13
CA MET A 370 -30.25 2.34 10.56
C MET A 370 -29.35 1.93 9.41
N ARG A 371 -28.06 1.70 9.66
CA ARG A 371 -27.10 1.08 8.74
C ARG A 371 -26.63 -0.24 9.32
N ALA A 372 -26.76 -1.32 8.57
CA ALA A 372 -26.25 -2.63 8.97
C ALA A 372 -24.99 -2.97 8.18
N GLU A 373 -23.97 -3.47 8.86
CA GLU A 373 -22.76 -4.02 8.25
C GLU A 373 -22.69 -5.53 8.54
N ALA A 374 -22.74 -6.36 7.50
CA ALA A 374 -22.63 -7.81 7.60
C ALA A 374 -21.28 -8.29 7.07
N ARG A 375 -20.57 -9.10 7.85
CA ARG A 375 -19.26 -9.70 7.50
C ARG A 375 -19.29 -11.21 7.70
N ILE A 376 -18.81 -11.97 6.73
CA ILE A 376 -18.70 -13.41 6.87
C ILE A 376 -17.62 -13.77 7.89
N MET A 377 -17.96 -14.63 8.85
CA MET A 377 -17.01 -15.22 9.79
C MET A 377 -16.50 -16.58 9.32
N HIS A 378 -17.37 -17.35 8.67
CA HIS A 378 -17.06 -18.69 8.20
C HIS A 378 -17.83 -18.98 6.92
N GLN A 379 -17.11 -19.40 5.88
CA GLN A 379 -17.65 -19.85 4.61
C GLN A 379 -17.39 -21.35 4.47
N GLY A 380 -18.35 -22.18 4.87
CA GLY A 380 -18.31 -23.63 4.69
C GLY A 380 -19.17 -24.08 3.51
N ARG A 381 -18.96 -25.31 3.03
CA ARG A 381 -19.74 -25.90 1.92
C ARG A 381 -21.23 -26.12 2.22
N SER A 382 -21.60 -26.18 3.50
CA SER A 382 -22.99 -26.47 3.93
C SER A 382 -23.54 -25.42 4.90
N THR A 383 -22.70 -24.49 5.35
CA THR A 383 -23.08 -23.45 6.30
C THR A 383 -22.26 -22.19 6.11
N HIS A 384 -22.92 -21.04 6.24
CA HIS A 384 -22.26 -19.74 6.36
C HIS A 384 -22.59 -19.13 7.72
N LEU A 385 -21.58 -18.60 8.42
CA LEU A 385 -21.76 -17.86 9.67
C LEU A 385 -21.41 -16.39 9.43
N TRP A 386 -22.32 -15.49 9.82
CA TRP A 386 -22.19 -14.05 9.61
C TRP A 386 -22.20 -13.27 10.94
N SER A 387 -21.39 -12.21 10.98
CA SER A 387 -21.46 -11.10 11.93
C SER A 387 -22.32 -10.01 11.34
N VAL A 388 -23.26 -9.44 12.09
CA VAL A 388 -23.97 -8.22 11.66
C VAL A 388 -24.00 -7.19 12.77
N GLU A 389 -23.63 -5.96 12.42
CA GLU A 389 -23.64 -4.81 13.33
C GLU A 389 -24.58 -3.70 12.83
N ILE A 390 -25.49 -3.36 13.74
CA ILE A 390 -26.56 -2.36 13.79
C ILE A 390 -26.18 -0.92 14.14
N TYR A 391 -26.00 0.05 13.24
CA TYR A 391 -25.70 1.43 13.64
C TYR A 391 -26.83 2.41 13.36
N SER A 392 -26.99 3.42 14.22
CA SER A 392 -27.82 4.60 13.94
C SER A 392 -27.04 5.60 13.13
N LEU A 393 -27.51 5.99 11.94
CA LEU A 393 -26.85 7.02 11.15
C LEU A 393 -26.99 8.40 11.77
N LYS A 394 -28.07 8.66 12.53
CA LYS A 394 -28.26 9.94 13.21
C LYS A 394 -27.31 10.13 14.39
N SER A 395 -27.05 9.08 15.17
CA SER A 395 -26.28 9.17 16.42
C SER A 395 -24.89 8.55 16.37
N GLY A 396 -24.58 7.76 15.33
CA GLY A 396 -23.35 6.99 15.21
C GLY A 396 -23.24 5.80 16.17
N LYS A 397 -24.25 5.56 17.02
CA LYS A 397 -24.21 4.53 18.06
C LYS A 397 -24.51 3.14 17.50
N LEU A 398 -23.85 2.14 18.09
CA LEU A 398 -24.18 0.73 17.92
C LEU A 398 -25.51 0.42 18.64
N ILE A 399 -26.51 0.06 17.86
CA ILE A 399 -27.88 -0.29 18.26
C ILE A 399 -28.03 -1.79 18.50
N HIS A 400 -27.43 -2.62 17.65
CA HIS A 400 -27.63 -4.07 17.69
C HIS A 400 -26.41 -4.84 17.19
N THR A 401 -26.16 -6.02 17.73
CA THR A 401 -25.19 -6.98 17.18
C THR A 401 -25.87 -8.33 17.02
N ALA A 402 -25.56 -9.06 15.95
CA ALA A 402 -26.14 -10.37 15.69
C ALA A 402 -25.15 -11.36 15.04
N ARG A 403 -25.39 -12.64 15.30
CA ARG A 403 -24.79 -13.80 14.63
C ARG A 403 -25.88 -14.56 13.89
N ILE A 404 -25.66 -14.81 12.61
CA ILE A 404 -26.61 -15.50 11.75
C ILE A 404 -25.93 -16.73 11.15
N LEU A 405 -26.54 -17.89 11.32
CA LEU A 405 -26.13 -19.13 10.67
C LEU A 405 -27.11 -19.44 9.55
N ASN A 406 -26.60 -19.53 8.33
CA ASN A 406 -27.35 -19.96 7.15
C ASN A 406 -26.88 -21.35 6.72
N SER A 407 -27.83 -22.22 6.35
CA SER A 407 -27.56 -23.49 5.68
C SER A 407 -27.43 -23.26 4.18
N ILE A 408 -26.47 -23.93 3.55
CA ILE A 408 -26.34 -23.99 2.10
C ILE A 408 -26.81 -25.37 1.63
N LEU A 409 -27.81 -25.38 0.76
CA LEU A 409 -28.49 -26.56 0.26
C LEU A 409 -28.42 -26.61 -1.26
N LYS A 410 -28.40 -27.81 -1.84
CA LYS A 410 -28.61 -27.97 -3.29
C LYS A 410 -30.09 -27.86 -3.62
N ARG A 411 -30.41 -27.08 -4.64
CA ARG A 411 -31.75 -26.97 -5.23
C ARG A 411 -32.13 -28.34 -5.79
N ARG A 412 -33.26 -28.87 -5.32
CA ARG A 412 -33.80 -30.16 -5.76
C ARG A 412 -34.56 -30.03 -7.07
#